data_AF-A0A661PJA2-F1
#
_entry.id   AF-A0A661PJA2-F1
#
_cell.length_a   1.000
_cell.length_b   1.000
_cell.length_c   1.000
_cell.angle_alpha   90.00
_cell.angle_beta   90.00
_cell.angle_gamma   90.00
#
_symmetry.space_group_name_H-M   'P 1'
#
loop_
_entity.id
_entity.type
_entity.pdbx_description
1 polymer ?
#
loop_
_entity_poly.entity_id
_entity_poly.type
_entity_poly.pdbx_seq_one_letter_code
_entity_poly.pdbx_strand_id
1 'polypeptide(L)'
;MAHYAPINCCADKRCTYCGKSIVWVRTAASGSWMPVDAEPSSDGKVVIDGLGSDARAHVIAPTLFDRDEWPSDTVRRTSHFATCPKADQARRPRARKS
;
A
#
# COMPACT_ATOMS: atom_id res chain seq x y z
N MET A 1 4.25 20.66 9.63
CA MET A 1 3.94 20.57 8.19
C MET A 1 4.08 19.12 7.80
N ALA A 2 2.98 18.42 7.50
CA ALA A 2 3.07 17.02 7.08
C ALA A 2 3.75 17.00 5.69
N HIS A 3 5.02 16.61 5.66
CA HIS A 3 5.76 16.47 4.40
C HIS A 3 5.18 15.26 3.66
N TYR A 4 4.17 15.48 2.82
CA TYR A 4 3.73 14.53 1.81
C TYR A 4 4.87 14.43 0.79
N ALA A 5 5.82 13.53 1.01
CA ALA A 5 6.72 13.13 -0.06
C ALA A 5 5.85 12.60 -1.21
N PRO A 6 5.83 13.26 -2.38
CA PRO A 6 5.09 12.72 -3.51
C PRO A 6 5.76 11.39 -3.84
N ILE A 7 4.99 10.32 -3.72
CA ILE A 7 5.40 8.99 -4.17
C ILE A 7 5.46 9.10 -5.69
N ASN A 8 6.59 9.59 -6.21
CA ASN A 8 6.80 9.85 -7.62
C ASN A 8 6.92 8.55 -8.43
N CYS A 9 6.63 7.40 -7.82
CA CYS A 9 6.78 6.11 -8.45
C CYS A 9 5.68 5.80 -9.47
N CYS A 10 4.45 6.30 -9.31
CA CYS A 10 3.45 6.31 -10.38
C CYS A 10 2.30 7.26 -10.00
N ALA A 11 1.92 8.17 -10.90
CA ALA A 11 0.75 9.04 -10.77
C ALA A 11 -0.47 8.31 -10.16
N ASP A 12 -1.23 9.01 -9.31
CA ASP A 12 -2.49 8.53 -8.74
C ASP A 12 -3.33 7.86 -9.83
N LYS A 13 -3.36 6.53 -9.79
CA LYS A 13 -4.20 5.75 -10.70
C LYS A 13 -5.54 5.56 -10.02
N ARG A 14 -6.61 5.41 -10.80
CA ARG A 14 -7.90 5.02 -10.24
C ARG A 14 -8.03 3.51 -10.31
N CYS A 15 -8.56 2.91 -9.25
CA CYS A 15 -8.92 1.51 -9.25
C CYS A 15 -9.98 1.27 -10.33
N THR A 16 -9.71 0.35 -11.25
CA THR A 16 -10.62 0.01 -12.36
C THR A 16 -11.99 -0.49 -11.87
N TYR A 17 -12.07 -1.03 -10.65
CA TYR A 17 -13.29 -1.67 -10.14
C TYR A 17 -14.17 -0.73 -9.30
N CYS A 18 -13.55 0.05 -8.41
CA CYS A 18 -14.26 0.93 -7.48
C CYS A 18 -14.08 2.42 -7.77
N GLY A 19 -13.16 2.79 -8.67
CA GLY A 19 -12.91 4.17 -9.08
C GLY A 19 -12.09 5.03 -8.11
N LYS A 20 -11.78 4.53 -6.90
CA LYS A 20 -10.99 5.27 -5.90
C LYS A 20 -9.53 5.48 -6.34
N SER A 21 -8.92 6.56 -5.87
CA SER A 21 -7.50 6.86 -6.12
C SER A 21 -6.59 5.88 -5.37
N ILE A 22 -5.67 5.27 -6.11
CA ILE A 22 -4.69 4.30 -5.64
C ILE A 22 -3.30 4.70 -6.07
N VAL A 23 -2.32 4.30 -5.27
CA VAL A 23 -0.90 4.39 -5.60
C VAL A 23 -0.36 2.97 -5.69
N TRP A 24 0.46 2.72 -6.71
CA TRP A 24 1.16 1.45 -6.83
C TRP A 24 2.51 1.57 -6.14
N VAL A 25 2.79 0.62 -5.24
CA VAL A 25 4.04 0.58 -4.49
C VAL A 25 4.64 -0.82 -4.55
N ARG A 26 5.96 -0.92 -4.44
CA ARG A 26 6.64 -2.22 -4.35
C ARG A 26 6.78 -2.63 -2.90
N THR A 27 6.39 -3.85 -2.55
CA THR A 27 6.57 -4.38 -1.20
C THR A 27 8.06 -4.55 -0.89
N ALA A 28 8.49 -4.15 0.30
CA ALA A 28 9.87 -4.35 0.75
C ALA A 28 10.21 -5.85 0.87
N ALA A 29 9.23 -6.65 1.31
CA ALA A 29 9.43 -8.07 1.58
C ALA A 29 9.54 -8.95 0.33
N SER A 30 8.75 -8.68 -0.72
CA SER A 30 8.70 -9.54 -1.92
C SER A 30 9.02 -8.81 -3.23
N GLY A 31 9.25 -7.50 -3.20
CA GLY A 31 9.45 -6.66 -4.39
C GLY A 31 8.21 -6.58 -5.30
N SER A 32 7.07 -7.13 -4.86
CA SER A 32 5.86 -7.25 -5.65
C SER A 32 5.08 -5.94 -5.65
N TRP A 33 4.41 -5.65 -6.75
CA TRP A 33 3.53 -4.49 -6.84
C TRP A 33 2.27 -4.69 -6.00
N MET A 34 1.93 -3.68 -5.21
CA MET A 34 0.75 -3.65 -4.36
C MET A 34 0.03 -2.31 -4.54
N PRO A 35 -1.29 -2.30 -4.82
CA PRO A 35 -2.08 -1.10 -4.79
C PRO A 35 -2.39 -0.71 -3.33
N VAL A 36 -2.12 0.55 -2.99
CA VAL A 36 -2.47 1.18 -1.71
C VAL A 36 -3.40 2.35 -1.95
N ASP A 37 -4.22 2.69 -0.96
CA ASP A 37 -5.03 3.89 -1.03
C ASP A 37 -4.12 5.13 -1.09
N ALA A 38 -4.46 6.07 -1.97
CA ALA A 38 -3.70 7.32 -2.09
C ALA A 38 -3.80 8.15 -0.80
N GLU A 39 -4.97 8.12 -0.18
CA GLU A 39 -5.26 8.81 1.07
C GLU A 39 -4.62 8.08 2.27
N PRO A 40 -3.85 8.78 3.10
CA PRO A 40 -3.29 8.18 4.31
C PRO A 40 -4.39 7.84 5.32
N SER A 41 -4.14 6.81 6.11
CA SER A 41 -5.06 6.32 7.13
C SER A 41 -4.30 6.15 8.44
N SER A 42 -4.85 6.66 9.53
CA SER A 42 -4.31 6.50 10.88
C SER A 42 -4.16 5.02 11.29
N ASP A 43 -5.07 4.17 10.80
CA ASP A 43 -5.07 2.73 11.02
C ASP A 43 -4.41 1.94 9.88
N GLY A 44 -3.77 2.66 8.95
CA GLY A 44 -3.03 2.07 7.86
C GLY A 44 -1.93 1.13 8.35
N LYS A 45 -1.78 0.00 7.68
CA LYS A 45 -0.73 -1.00 7.96
C LYS A 45 0.41 -0.94 6.95
N VAL A 46 0.41 0.03 6.05
CA VAL A 46 1.44 0.18 5.03
C VAL A 46 2.20 1.46 5.27
N VAL A 47 3.49 1.34 5.51
CA VAL A 47 4.43 2.46 5.54
C VAL A 47 5.20 2.43 4.23
N ILE A 48 5.43 3.59 3.63
CA ILE A 48 6.27 3.70 2.44
C ILE A 48 7.54 4.42 2.87
N ASP A 49 8.65 3.71 2.78
CA ASP A 49 9.98 4.21 3.07
C ASP A 49 10.72 4.48 1.74
N GLY A 50 11.56 5.50 1.72
CA GLY A 50 12.27 5.97 0.54
C GLY A 50 11.48 6.92 -0.38
N LEU A 51 12.14 7.37 -1.43
CA LEU A 51 11.64 8.36 -2.38
C LEU A 51 11.77 7.85 -3.83
N GLY A 52 10.84 8.25 -4.69
CA GLY A 52 10.92 7.93 -6.12
C GLY A 52 10.94 6.43 -6.40
N SER A 53 11.84 6.00 -7.30
CA SER A 53 11.99 4.61 -7.76
C SER A 53 12.42 3.62 -6.68
N ASP A 54 13.02 4.11 -5.60
CA ASP A 54 13.49 3.30 -4.47
C ASP A 54 12.46 3.19 -3.34
N ALA A 55 11.27 3.78 -3.53
CA ALA A 55 10.20 3.71 -2.55
C ALA A 55 9.75 2.25 -2.33
N ARG A 56 9.86 1.78 -1.08
CA ARG A 56 9.48 0.44 -0.64
C ARG A 56 8.36 0.51 0.39
N ALA A 57 7.35 -0.31 0.19
CA ALA A 57 6.21 -0.45 1.10
C ALA A 57 6.46 -1.56 2.12
N HIS A 58 6.52 -1.18 3.38
CA HIS A 58 6.57 -2.06 4.54
C HIS A 58 5.15 -2.30 5.05
N VAL A 59 4.77 -3.57 5.17
CA VAL A 59 3.48 -3.95 5.74
C VAL A 59 3.69 -4.27 7.22
N ILE A 60 3.15 -3.43 8.09
CA ILE A 60 3.10 -3.66 9.53
C ILE A 60 2.19 -4.85 9.78
N ALA A 61 2.80 -5.95 10.20
CA ALA A 61 2.12 -7.18 10.59
C ALA A 61 2.90 -7.79 11.76
N PRO A 62 2.23 -8.40 12.75
CA PRO A 62 2.89 -8.91 13.95
C PRO A 62 4.03 -9.90 13.68
N THR A 63 4.03 -10.53 12.50
CA THR A 63 5.01 -11.53 12.09
C THR A 63 6.11 -11.00 11.19
N LEU A 64 6.05 -9.74 10.74
CA LEU A 64 6.96 -9.19 9.73
C LEU A 64 7.64 -7.89 10.18
N PHE A 65 6.89 -6.97 10.78
CA PHE A 65 7.40 -5.66 11.23
C PHE A 65 6.55 -5.16 12.38
N ASP A 66 7.20 -4.73 13.46
CA ASP A 66 6.48 -4.26 14.64
C ASP A 66 6.03 -2.81 14.48
N ARG A 67 4.88 -2.49 15.06
CA ARG A 67 4.28 -1.14 14.93
C ARG A 67 5.14 -0.08 15.62
N ASP A 68 5.90 -0.49 16.62
CA ASP A 68 6.73 0.37 17.48
C ASP A 68 8.09 0.70 16.86
N GLU A 69 8.50 0.00 15.79
CA GLU A 69 9.73 0.31 15.05
C GLU A 69 9.59 1.57 14.19
N TRP A 70 8.37 2.03 13.93
CA TRP A 70 8.09 3.19 13.08
C TRP A 70 7.68 4.40 13.91
N PRO A 71 8.23 5.60 13.65
CA PRO A 71 7.80 6.84 14.29
C PRO A 71 6.28 7.02 14.27
N SER A 72 5.71 7.59 15.33
CA SER A 72 4.27 7.88 15.41
C SER A 72 3.77 8.76 14.27
N ASP A 73 4.66 9.62 13.77
CA ASP A 73 4.36 10.61 12.73
C ASP A 73 4.54 10.04 11.31
N THR A 74 4.90 8.76 11.19
CA THR A 74 5.01 8.10 9.89
C THR A 74 3.66 8.00 9.22
N VAL A 75 3.57 8.50 7.99
CA VAL A 75 2.36 8.45 7.18
C VAL A 75 2.02 7.02 6.83
N ARG A 76 0.96 6.51 7.45
CA ARG A 76 0.44 5.17 7.21
C ARG A 76 -0.63 5.19 6.12
N ARG A 77 -0.67 4.11 5.35
CA ARG A 77 -1.64 3.87 4.28
C ARG A 77 -2.24 2.49 4.43
N THR A 78 -3.37 2.29 3.76
CA THR A 78 -4.06 1.00 3.75
C THR A 78 -3.88 0.35 2.40
N SER A 79 -3.71 -0.97 2.36
CA SER A 79 -3.77 -1.70 1.10
C SER A 79 -5.15 -1.52 0.49
N HIS A 80 -5.22 -1.13 -0.78
CA HIS A 80 -6.50 -0.90 -1.44
C HIS A 80 -7.37 -2.16 -1.50
N PHE A 81 -6.74 -3.35 -1.46
CA PHE A 81 -7.47 -4.61 -1.37
C PHE A 81 -8.33 -4.75 -0.10
N ALA A 82 -8.01 -4.02 0.96
CA ALA A 82 -8.80 -4.02 2.19
C ALA A 82 -9.99 -3.03 2.14
N THR A 83 -9.92 -1.99 1.31
CA THR A 83 -10.92 -0.91 1.23
C THR A 83 -11.75 -0.93 -0.05
N CYS A 84 -11.35 -1.73 -1.04
CA CYS A 84 -12.08 -1.91 -2.28
C CYS A 84 -13.24 -2.89 -2.09
N PRO A 85 -14.50 -2.46 -2.28
CA PRO A 85 -15.66 -3.35 -2.17
C PRO A 85 -15.68 -4.46 -3.24
N LYS A 86 -14.88 -4.31 -4.30
CA LYS A 86 -14.73 -5.27 -5.40
C LYS A 86 -13.32 -5.89 -5.43
N ALA A 87 -12.62 -5.94 -4.30
CA ALA A 87 -11.27 -6.48 -4.20
C ALA A 87 -11.15 -7.91 -4.75
N ASP A 88 -12.19 -8.74 -4.58
CA ASP A 88 -12.21 -10.11 -5.06
C ASP A 88 -12.22 -10.20 -6.60
N GLN A 89 -12.74 -9.19 -7.29
CA GLN A 89 -12.68 -9.12 -8.77
C GLN A 89 -11.28 -8.75 -9.27
N ALA A 90 -10.50 -8.04 -8.45
CA ALA A 90 -9.13 -7.64 -8.74
C ALA A 90 -8.10 -8.74 -8.41
N ARG A 91 -8.45 -9.65 -7.49
CA ARG A 91 -7.64 -10.82 -7.18
C ARG A 91 -7.88 -11.86 -8.28
N ARG A 92 -6.87 -12.18 -9.07
CA ARG A 92 -6.93 -13.38 -9.92
C ARG A 92 -7.29 -14.58 -9.02
N PRO A 93 -8.28 -15.41 -9.41
CA PRO A 93 -8.57 -16.62 -8.64
C PRO A 93 -7.28 -17.42 -8.55
N ARG A 94 -6.85 -17.75 -7.32
CA ARG A 94 -5.75 -18.70 -7.15
C ARG A 94 -6.20 -19.97 -7.87
N ALA A 95 -5.43 -20.42 -8.85
CA ALA A 95 -5.68 -21.72 -9.46
C ALA A 95 -5.82 -22.72 -8.31
N ARG A 96 -7.02 -23.29 -8.15
CA ARG A 96 -7.22 -24.39 -7.21
C ARG A 96 -6.27 -25.49 -7.69
N LYS A 97 -5.26 -25.84 -6.87
CA LYS A 97 -4.56 -27.10 -7.06
C LYS A 97 -5.61 -28.17 -6.79
N SER A 98 -6.09 -28.81 -7.86
CA SER A 98 -6.93 -30.00 -7.77
C SER A 98 -6.09 -31.20 -7.36
#